data_AF-A0A2V1H153-F1
#
_entry.id   AF-A0A2V1H153-F1
#
_cell.length_a   1.000
_cell.length_b   1.000
_cell.length_c   1.000
_cell.angle_alpha   90.00
_cell.angle_beta   90.00
_cell.angle_gamma   90.00
#
_symmetry.space_group_name_H-M   'P 1'
#
loop_
_entity.id
_entity.type
_entity.pdbx_description
1 polymer ?
#
loop_
_entity_poly.entity_id
_entity_poly.type
_entity_poly.pdbx_seq_one_letter_code
_entity_poly.pdbx_strand_id
1 'polypeptide(L)'
;MARLASHHTRLAIKQSTNLVFSEAIEKPLKRFATEAGNARLFRTRYLTNEYQSQLKVSSFFQNWSLALPPSYEIAKLLFSARSAALGQTGNCGEMSEFAFSHLAKSMVFPLDLLLITTEENPCDAHSVCVIGRNAKSDLSRPENWGNDCVICDPWSPLVFPAADYIEVSQRLPFWLAKPIVESVCRMESWTEYLKSSIDTNKGMTINLFR
;
A
#
# COMPACT_ATOMS: atom_id res chain seq x y z
N MET A 1 -15.86 -5.33 8.87
CA MET A 1 -16.29 -4.09 8.18
C MET A 1 -15.08 -3.39 7.59
N ALA A 2 -14.70 -3.72 6.35
CA ALA A 2 -13.84 -2.87 5.51
C ALA A 2 -14.64 -2.23 4.36
N ARG A 3 -15.99 -2.33 4.41
CA ARG A 3 -16.89 -1.81 3.39
C ARG A 3 -17.16 -0.30 3.48
N LEU A 4 -16.82 0.37 4.58
CA LEU A 4 -17.03 1.81 4.73
C LEU A 4 -15.80 2.63 4.30
N ALA A 5 -14.58 2.20 4.63
CA ALA A 5 -13.36 2.85 4.13
C ALA A 5 -13.22 2.72 2.59
N SER A 6 -13.61 1.57 2.03
CA SER A 6 -13.59 1.37 0.57
C SER A 6 -14.71 2.10 -0.18
N HIS A 7 -15.85 2.42 0.46
CA HIS A 7 -16.93 3.14 -0.23
C HIS A 7 -16.57 4.61 -0.44
N HIS A 8 -16.03 5.29 0.59
CA HIS A 8 -15.64 6.69 0.47
C HIS A 8 -14.44 6.90 -0.45
N THR A 9 -13.45 6.01 -0.46
CA THR A 9 -12.32 6.11 -1.42
C THR A 9 -12.76 5.77 -2.84
N ARG A 10 -13.63 4.76 -3.04
CA ARG A 10 -14.23 4.49 -4.37
C ARG A 10 -15.15 5.61 -4.82
N LEU A 11 -15.89 6.24 -3.91
CA LEU A 11 -16.71 7.41 -4.21
C LEU A 11 -15.84 8.62 -4.52
N ALA A 12 -14.78 8.90 -3.77
CA ALA A 12 -13.88 10.02 -4.01
C ALA A 12 -13.17 9.90 -5.37
N ILE A 13 -12.71 8.70 -5.75
CA ILE A 13 -12.12 8.41 -7.07
C ILE A 13 -13.17 8.48 -8.21
N LYS A 14 -14.42 8.11 -7.91
CA LYS A 14 -15.53 8.14 -8.88
C LYS A 14 -16.22 9.51 -8.98
N GLN A 15 -16.14 10.34 -7.94
CA GLN A 15 -16.67 11.71 -7.85
C GLN A 15 -15.66 12.73 -8.36
N SER A 16 -14.35 12.49 -8.21
CA SER A 16 -13.29 13.32 -8.82
C SER A 16 -13.26 13.22 -10.36
N THR A 17 -14.07 12.33 -10.95
CA THR A 17 -14.14 12.08 -12.38
C THR A 17 -15.46 12.44 -13.06
N ASN A 18 -16.48 13.00 -12.37
CA ASN A 18 -17.58 13.81 -12.95
C ASN A 18 -18.67 14.21 -11.90
N LEU A 19 -18.89 15.53 -11.78
CA LEU A 19 -20.06 16.33 -11.32
C LEU A 19 -21.22 15.72 -10.45
N VAL A 20 -21.63 16.55 -9.47
CA VAL A 20 -22.95 16.72 -8.78
C VAL A 20 -23.13 16.14 -7.36
N PHE A 21 -23.45 17.07 -6.43
CA PHE A 21 -23.94 16.94 -5.04
C PHE A 21 -25.20 16.06 -4.88
N SER A 22 -25.33 15.33 -3.76
CA SER A 22 -26.39 15.55 -2.75
C SER A 22 -26.21 14.68 -1.50
N GLU A 23 -26.80 15.17 -0.40
CA GLU A 23 -26.77 14.72 0.99
C GLU A 23 -27.31 13.29 1.23
N ALA A 24 -26.81 12.63 2.29
CA ALA A 24 -27.62 12.10 3.40
C ALA A 24 -26.76 11.30 4.39
N ILE A 25 -26.74 11.79 5.62
CA ILE A 25 -26.09 11.22 6.81
C ILE A 25 -27.09 10.31 7.56
N GLU A 26 -26.54 9.34 8.30
CA GLU A 26 -27.06 8.66 9.51
C GLU A 26 -28.09 7.50 9.44
N LYS A 27 -27.65 6.29 9.85
CA LYS A 27 -28.07 5.61 11.12
C LYS A 27 -27.41 4.21 11.32
N PRO A 28 -27.40 3.64 12.55
CA PRO A 28 -26.19 3.07 13.16
C PRO A 28 -26.01 1.54 13.08
N LEU A 29 -24.73 1.16 13.23
CA LEU A 29 -24.16 -0.18 13.29
C LEU A 29 -24.59 -0.99 14.52
N LYS A 30 -25.57 -1.88 14.34
CA LYS A 30 -25.82 -3.01 15.24
C LYS A 30 -26.17 -4.26 14.43
N ARG A 31 -25.25 -4.82 13.63
CA ARG A 31 -25.60 -6.05 12.88
C ARG A 31 -24.47 -6.88 12.28
N PHE A 32 -23.38 -7.21 12.97
CA PHE A 32 -22.44 -8.21 12.43
C PHE A 32 -21.85 -9.13 13.50
N ALA A 33 -22.65 -10.09 13.95
CA ALA A 33 -22.19 -11.36 14.53
C ALA A 33 -22.92 -12.50 13.80
N THR A 34 -22.57 -12.74 12.54
CA THR A 34 -23.11 -13.88 11.76
C THR A 34 -22.03 -14.92 11.59
N GLU A 35 -22.36 -16.20 11.76
CA GLU A 35 -21.44 -17.36 11.66
C GLU A 35 -20.59 -17.35 10.37
N ALA A 36 -21.17 -16.91 9.25
CA ALA A 36 -20.47 -16.78 7.98
C ALA A 36 -19.27 -15.79 8.02
N GLY A 37 -19.36 -14.75 8.87
CA GLY A 37 -18.26 -13.81 9.10
C GLY A 37 -17.11 -14.46 9.87
N ASN A 38 -17.44 -15.28 10.87
CA ASN A 38 -16.45 -16.02 11.67
C ASN A 38 -15.76 -17.11 10.84
N ALA A 39 -16.49 -17.83 10.00
CA ALA A 39 -15.92 -18.84 9.09
C ALA A 39 -14.93 -18.22 8.09
N ARG A 40 -15.21 -17.01 7.59
CA ARG A 40 -14.32 -16.30 6.65
C ARG A 40 -13.04 -15.82 7.34
N LEU A 41 -13.16 -15.23 8.53
CA LEU A 41 -12.00 -14.82 9.34
C LEU A 41 -11.12 -16.02 9.71
N PHE A 42 -11.73 -17.16 10.05
CA PHE A 42 -11.01 -18.39 10.34
C PHE A 42 -10.23 -18.90 9.13
N ARG A 43 -10.83 -18.92 7.94
CA ARG A 43 -10.17 -19.35 6.70
C ARG A 43 -9.00 -18.44 6.32
N THR A 44 -9.15 -17.13 6.44
CA THR A 44 -8.05 -16.19 6.16
C THR A 44 -6.91 -16.39 7.16
N ARG A 45 -7.20 -16.47 8.47
CA ARG A 45 -6.17 -16.75 9.49
C ARG A 45 -5.46 -18.09 9.27
N TYR A 46 -6.20 -19.13 8.87
CA TYR A 46 -5.63 -20.45 8.57
C TYR A 46 -4.64 -20.37 7.41
N LEU A 47 -5.03 -19.78 6.27
CA LEU A 47 -4.15 -19.65 5.11
C LEU A 47 -2.92 -18.78 5.39
N THR A 48 -3.10 -17.70 6.14
CA THR A 48 -1.97 -16.85 6.55
C THR A 48 -1.02 -17.61 7.49
N ASN A 49 -1.54 -18.38 8.45
CA ASN A 49 -0.73 -19.17 9.37
C ASN A 49 -0.03 -20.33 8.65
N GLU A 50 -0.68 -20.98 7.70
CA GLU A 50 -0.08 -22.04 6.87
C GLU A 50 1.08 -21.47 6.04
N TYR A 51 0.86 -20.34 5.36
CA TYR A 51 1.92 -19.65 4.60
C TYR A 51 3.08 -19.20 5.51
N GLN A 52 2.78 -18.59 6.66
CA GLN A 52 3.79 -18.20 7.66
C GLN A 52 4.52 -19.42 8.24
N SER A 53 3.84 -20.56 8.42
CA SER A 53 4.47 -21.80 8.88
C SER A 53 5.43 -22.37 7.83
N GLN A 54 5.09 -22.30 6.55
CA GLN A 54 5.98 -22.68 5.45
C GLN A 54 7.22 -21.77 5.38
N LEU A 55 7.05 -20.47 5.67
CA LEU A 55 8.18 -19.54 5.85
C LEU A 55 9.00 -19.81 7.12
N LYS A 56 8.42 -20.34 8.20
CA LYS A 56 9.15 -20.73 9.42
C LYS A 56 9.88 -22.06 9.28
N VAL A 57 9.39 -23.00 8.46
CA VAL A 57 10.11 -24.23 8.10
C VAL A 57 11.36 -23.93 7.28
N SER A 58 11.48 -22.72 6.69
CA SER A 58 12.70 -22.23 6.06
C SER A 58 13.70 -21.58 7.05
N SER A 59 13.58 -21.82 8.36
CA SER A 59 14.57 -21.37 9.37
C SER A 59 15.99 -21.91 9.13
N PHE A 60 16.14 -22.88 8.23
CA PHE A 60 17.43 -23.28 7.67
C PHE A 60 18.14 -22.16 6.87
N PHE A 61 17.41 -21.12 6.45
CA PHE A 61 17.94 -19.97 5.70
C PHE A 61 18.18 -18.71 6.54
N GLN A 62 17.95 -18.74 7.87
CA GLN A 62 18.16 -17.55 8.72
C GLN A 62 19.62 -17.06 8.79
N ASN A 63 20.59 -17.86 8.31
CA ASN A 63 21.99 -17.46 8.19
C ASN A 63 22.42 -17.07 6.78
N TRP A 64 21.51 -17.04 5.79
CA TRP A 64 21.82 -16.55 4.47
C TRP A 64 21.29 -15.13 4.32
N SER A 65 22.16 -14.15 4.53
CA SER A 65 21.99 -12.75 4.10
C SER A 65 22.05 -12.64 2.57
N LEU A 66 21.27 -13.48 1.86
CA LEU A 66 20.99 -13.31 0.45
C LEU A 66 20.05 -12.11 0.35
N ALA A 67 20.62 -10.92 0.17
CA ALA A 67 19.87 -9.75 -0.24
C ALA A 67 19.05 -10.16 -1.48
N LEU A 68 17.73 -10.20 -1.33
CA LEU A 68 16.85 -10.52 -2.45
C LEU A 68 17.06 -9.46 -3.53
N PRO A 69 17.12 -9.86 -4.81
CA PRO A 69 17.21 -8.88 -5.89
C PRO A 69 16.05 -7.87 -5.78
N PRO A 70 16.26 -6.57 -6.06
CA PRO A 70 15.17 -5.59 -6.05
C PRO A 70 13.96 -5.98 -6.91
N SER A 71 14.19 -6.74 -7.99
CA SER A 71 13.12 -7.28 -8.83
C SER A 71 12.18 -8.24 -8.09
N TYR A 72 12.67 -8.98 -7.09
CA TYR A 72 11.87 -9.89 -6.28
C TYR A 72 10.93 -9.14 -5.33
N GLU A 73 11.41 -8.10 -4.65
CA GLU A 73 10.55 -7.28 -3.77
C GLU A 73 9.42 -6.61 -4.56
N ILE A 74 9.75 -6.05 -5.73
CA ILE A 74 8.73 -5.48 -6.62
C ILE A 74 7.77 -6.58 -7.12
N ALA A 75 8.26 -7.76 -7.50
CA ALA A 75 7.42 -8.88 -7.91
C ALA A 75 6.43 -9.31 -6.81
N LYS A 76 6.89 -9.40 -5.57
CA LYS A 76 6.06 -9.71 -4.39
C LYS A 76 4.99 -8.65 -4.15
N LEU A 77 5.37 -7.37 -4.21
CA LEU A 77 4.46 -6.23 -4.14
C LEU A 77 3.37 -6.33 -5.22
N LEU A 78 3.76 -6.56 -6.48
CA LEU A 78 2.82 -6.67 -7.60
C LEU A 78 1.87 -7.86 -7.45
N PHE A 79 2.34 -8.98 -6.92
CA PHE A 79 1.50 -10.14 -6.62
C PHE A 79 0.47 -9.82 -5.52
N SER A 80 0.91 -9.17 -4.44
CA SER A 80 0.05 -8.76 -3.33
C SER A 80 -1.02 -7.75 -3.77
N ALA A 81 -0.60 -6.70 -4.49
CA ALA A 81 -1.48 -5.73 -5.13
C ALA A 81 -2.56 -6.39 -6.00
N ARG A 82 -2.17 -7.36 -6.84
CA ARG A 82 -3.11 -8.11 -7.69
C ARG A 82 -4.07 -8.95 -6.88
N SER A 83 -3.58 -9.63 -5.84
CA SER A 83 -4.40 -10.46 -4.96
C SER A 83 -5.44 -9.63 -4.21
N ALA A 84 -5.05 -8.47 -3.70
CA ALA A 84 -5.93 -7.52 -3.04
C ALA A 84 -7.00 -6.95 -3.97
N ALA A 85 -6.62 -6.62 -5.21
CA ALA A 85 -7.55 -6.15 -6.23
C ALA A 85 -8.62 -7.21 -6.58
N LEU A 86 -8.19 -8.46 -6.81
CA LEU A 86 -9.08 -9.57 -7.12
C LEU A 86 -9.99 -9.92 -5.93
N GLY A 87 -9.43 -9.91 -4.72
CA GLY A 87 -10.15 -10.18 -3.48
C GLY A 87 -11.03 -9.03 -3.00
N GLN A 88 -10.85 -7.82 -3.55
CA GLN A 88 -11.46 -6.57 -3.10
C GLN A 88 -11.31 -6.34 -1.59
N THR A 89 -10.14 -6.69 -1.07
CA THR A 89 -9.81 -6.65 0.36
C THR A 89 -8.34 -6.30 0.52
N GLY A 90 -8.02 -5.56 1.56
CA GLY A 90 -6.67 -5.13 1.87
C GLY A 90 -6.67 -4.21 3.09
N ASN A 91 -5.55 -4.18 3.80
CA ASN A 91 -5.26 -3.17 4.80
C ASN A 91 -4.36 -2.08 4.17
N CYS A 92 -3.72 -1.25 4.98
CA CYS A 92 -2.82 -0.20 4.52
C CYS A 92 -1.73 -0.69 3.56
N GLY A 93 -1.11 -1.84 3.85
CA GLY A 93 -0.11 -2.48 3.01
C GLY A 93 -0.66 -2.75 1.61
N GLU A 94 -1.66 -3.63 1.50
CA GLU A 94 -2.16 -4.06 0.20
C GLU A 94 -2.81 -2.93 -0.61
N MET A 95 -3.45 -1.96 0.05
CA MET A 95 -4.02 -0.78 -0.62
C MET A 95 -2.91 0.11 -1.19
N SER A 96 -1.81 0.28 -0.46
CA SER A 96 -0.66 1.06 -0.92
C SER A 96 0.11 0.36 -2.02
N GLU A 97 0.30 -0.95 -1.94
CA GLU A 97 0.89 -1.73 -3.01
C GLU A 97 0.03 -1.69 -4.30
N PHE A 98 -1.30 -1.72 -4.16
CA PHE A 98 -2.21 -1.55 -5.28
C PHE A 98 -2.09 -0.16 -5.92
N ALA A 99 -2.10 0.90 -5.12
CA ALA A 99 -1.93 2.27 -5.61
C ALA A 99 -0.56 2.45 -6.30
N PHE A 100 0.52 1.97 -5.68
CA PHE A 100 1.87 1.97 -6.24
C PHE A 100 1.90 1.26 -7.60
N SER A 101 1.32 0.05 -7.70
CA SER A 101 1.22 -0.69 -8.97
C SER A 101 0.42 0.06 -10.02
N HIS A 102 -0.67 0.71 -9.64
CA HIS A 102 -1.52 1.48 -10.54
C HIS A 102 -0.81 2.73 -11.08
N LEU A 103 -0.09 3.47 -10.22
CA LEU A 103 0.70 4.64 -10.60
C LEU A 103 1.85 4.25 -11.53
N ALA A 104 2.57 3.16 -11.22
CA ALA A 104 3.66 2.66 -12.06
C ALA A 104 3.17 2.25 -13.46
N LYS A 105 2.01 1.57 -13.56
CA LYS A 105 1.34 1.25 -14.83
C LYS A 105 0.91 2.49 -15.62
N SER A 106 0.63 3.58 -14.90
CA SER A 106 0.25 4.87 -15.47
C SER A 106 1.47 5.74 -15.82
N MET A 107 2.67 5.16 -15.81
CA MET A 107 3.94 5.84 -16.14
C MET A 107 4.28 7.01 -15.21
N VAL A 108 3.77 7.01 -13.98
CA VAL A 108 4.10 8.01 -12.97
C VAL A 108 5.39 7.58 -12.27
N PHE A 109 6.42 8.43 -12.32
CA PHE A 109 7.72 8.20 -11.68
C PHE A 109 8.36 9.54 -11.26
N PRO A 110 9.29 9.54 -10.29
CA PRO A 110 9.64 8.41 -9.43
C PRO A 110 8.54 8.09 -8.40
N LEU A 111 8.49 6.83 -7.96
CA LEU A 111 7.54 6.35 -6.95
C LEU A 111 8.29 5.66 -5.82
N ASP A 112 7.87 5.94 -4.58
CA ASP A 112 8.26 5.18 -3.41
C ASP A 112 7.02 4.58 -2.73
N LEU A 113 7.14 3.32 -2.31
CA LEU A 113 6.27 2.74 -1.29
C LEU A 113 7.07 2.74 0.02
N LEU A 114 6.61 3.51 0.99
CA LEU A 114 7.23 3.62 2.30
C LEU A 114 6.47 2.75 3.30
N LEU A 115 7.20 1.99 4.10
CA LEU A 115 6.70 1.45 5.36
C LEU A 115 7.17 2.37 6.48
N ILE A 116 6.21 2.91 7.22
CA ILE A 116 6.46 3.89 8.28
C ILE A 116 5.96 3.35 9.62
N THR A 117 6.65 3.72 10.69
CA THR A 117 6.23 3.50 12.08
C THR A 117 6.24 4.84 12.82
N THR A 118 5.95 4.82 14.11
CA THR A 118 6.09 5.99 14.98
C THR A 118 6.85 5.61 16.25
N GLU A 119 7.50 6.57 16.89
CA GLU A 119 8.16 6.34 18.19
C GLU A 119 7.17 5.80 19.24
N GLU A 120 5.94 6.30 19.23
CA GLU A 120 4.88 5.91 20.17
C GLU A 120 4.34 4.50 19.91
N ASN A 121 4.43 4.02 18.66
CA ASN A 121 3.94 2.71 18.28
C ASN A 121 4.83 2.07 17.19
N PRO A 122 5.99 1.52 17.56
CA PRO A 122 6.93 0.92 16.61
C PRO A 122 6.43 -0.41 16.03
N CYS A 123 5.42 -1.03 16.64
CA CYS A 123 4.85 -2.30 16.19
C CYS A 123 3.68 -2.13 15.21
N ASP A 124 3.18 -0.91 15.02
CA ASP A 124 2.04 -0.61 14.14
C ASP A 124 2.53 0.14 12.89
N ALA A 125 3.00 -0.65 11.93
CA ALA A 125 3.53 -0.11 10.69
C ALA A 125 2.40 0.27 9.72
N HIS A 126 2.53 1.44 9.11
CA HIS A 126 1.62 1.94 8.08
C HIS A 126 2.34 2.01 6.74
N SER A 127 1.63 1.85 5.64
CA SER A 127 2.20 1.97 4.29
C SER A 127 1.62 3.18 3.57
N VAL A 128 2.48 3.92 2.88
CA VAL A 128 2.09 5.09 2.08
C VAL A 128 2.83 5.14 0.75
N CYS A 129 2.20 5.72 -0.26
CA CYS A 129 2.82 5.99 -1.55
C CYS A 129 3.35 7.42 -1.60
N VAL A 130 4.57 7.60 -2.07
CA VAL A 130 5.17 8.91 -2.29
C VAL A 130 5.54 9.05 -3.75
N ILE A 131 5.11 10.15 -4.36
CA ILE A 131 5.30 10.45 -5.79
C ILE A 131 6.29 11.59 -5.89
N GLY A 132 7.29 11.49 -6.77
CA GLY A 132 8.17 12.61 -7.08
C GLY A 132 9.24 12.92 -6.03
N ARG A 133 9.43 12.08 -5.00
CA ARG A 133 10.46 12.32 -3.98
C ARG A 133 11.86 12.34 -4.61
N ASN A 134 12.65 13.35 -4.24
CA ASN A 134 14.08 13.40 -4.50
C ASN A 134 14.80 12.26 -3.77
N ALA A 135 15.45 11.35 -4.49
CA ALA A 135 16.12 10.18 -3.92
C ALA A 135 17.14 10.52 -2.81
N LYS A 136 17.75 11.71 -2.86
CA LYS A 136 18.76 12.20 -1.91
C LYS A 136 18.19 12.97 -0.73
N SER A 137 16.87 13.20 -0.68
CA SER A 137 16.25 13.90 0.45
C SER A 137 16.31 13.06 1.71
N ASP A 138 16.37 13.74 2.86
CA ASP A 138 16.31 13.12 4.17
C ASP A 138 14.92 12.52 4.44
N LEU A 139 14.86 11.21 4.70
CA LEU A 139 13.60 10.49 4.97
C LEU A 139 12.92 10.92 6.27
N SER A 140 13.66 11.52 7.22
CA SER A 140 13.08 12.03 8.47
C SER A 140 12.42 13.40 8.33
N ARG A 141 12.55 14.04 7.16
CA ARG A 141 12.08 15.41 6.90
C ARG A 141 11.24 15.50 5.63
N PRO A 142 9.96 15.06 5.68
CA PRO A 142 9.10 15.03 4.51
C PRO A 142 8.95 16.38 3.81
N GLU A 143 9.03 17.49 4.55
CA GLU A 143 8.98 18.85 3.99
C GLU A 143 10.13 19.16 3.00
N ASN A 144 11.22 18.38 3.04
CA ASN A 144 12.38 18.54 2.16
C ASN A 144 12.46 17.49 1.05
N TRP A 145 11.39 16.71 0.82
CA TRP A 145 11.36 15.66 -0.19
C TRP A 145 11.30 16.17 -1.64
N GLY A 146 11.06 17.48 -1.83
CA GLY A 146 11.01 18.16 -3.11
C GLY A 146 9.67 18.88 -3.31
N ASN A 147 9.68 19.95 -4.10
CA ASN A 147 8.50 20.80 -4.30
C ASN A 147 7.36 20.08 -5.05
N ASP A 148 7.71 19.16 -5.95
CA ASP A 148 6.75 18.36 -6.72
C ASP A 148 6.43 17.02 -6.03
N CYS A 149 6.93 16.81 -4.80
CA CYS A 149 6.72 15.58 -4.07
C CYS A 149 5.30 15.57 -3.48
N VAL A 150 4.59 14.46 -3.65
CA VAL A 150 3.23 14.25 -3.12
C VAL A 150 3.20 13.01 -2.25
N ILE A 151 2.62 13.13 -1.06
CA ILE A 151 2.34 12.01 -0.16
C ILE A 151 0.89 11.59 -0.37
N CYS A 152 0.69 10.30 -0.61
CA CYS A 152 -0.61 9.68 -0.83
C CYS A 152 -0.74 8.51 0.14
N ASP A 153 -1.78 8.51 0.97
CA ASP A 153 -2.13 7.40 1.85
C ASP A 153 -3.38 6.71 1.31
N PRO A 154 -3.27 5.60 0.56
CA PRO A 154 -4.41 4.95 -0.06
C PRO A 154 -5.39 4.32 0.93
N TRP A 155 -5.00 4.15 2.20
CA TRP A 155 -5.87 3.64 3.25
C TRP A 155 -6.84 4.70 3.78
N SER A 156 -6.48 5.98 3.63
CA SER A 156 -7.27 7.14 4.04
C SER A 156 -7.55 8.05 2.83
N PRO A 157 -8.40 9.09 2.94
CA PRO A 157 -8.58 10.06 1.85
C PRO A 157 -7.48 11.14 1.83
N LEU A 158 -6.29 10.87 2.36
CA LEU A 158 -5.22 11.86 2.53
C LEU A 158 -4.26 11.86 1.34
N VAL A 159 -4.21 13.00 0.66
CA VAL A 159 -3.23 13.30 -0.39
C VAL A 159 -2.81 14.76 -0.25
N PHE A 160 -1.51 15.03 -0.16
CA PHE A 160 -1.02 16.40 0.00
C PHE A 160 0.43 16.56 -0.48
N PRO A 161 0.84 17.77 -0.90
CA PRO A 161 2.23 18.08 -1.21
C PRO A 161 3.12 17.87 0.01
N ALA A 162 4.29 17.27 -0.17
CA ALA A 162 5.23 17.03 0.92
C ALA A 162 5.74 18.36 1.53
N ALA A 163 5.83 19.43 0.74
CA ALA A 163 6.18 20.77 1.22
C ALA A 163 5.23 21.31 2.31
N ASP A 164 3.96 20.89 2.29
CA ASP A 164 2.94 21.33 3.24
C ASP A 164 2.98 20.52 4.55
N TYR A 165 3.89 19.55 4.67
CA TYR A 165 3.91 18.56 5.75
C TYR A 165 3.91 19.19 7.15
N ILE A 166 4.71 20.23 7.38
CA ILE A 166 4.76 20.92 8.68
C ILE A 166 3.39 21.48 9.05
N GLU A 167 2.71 22.13 8.10
CA GLU A 167 1.40 22.74 8.33
C GLU A 167 0.33 21.68 8.61
N VAL A 168 0.32 20.60 7.83
CA VAL A 168 -0.73 19.58 7.94
C VAL A 168 -0.47 18.57 9.07
N SER A 169 0.77 18.42 9.54
CA SER A 169 1.19 17.39 10.51
C SER A 169 0.33 17.34 11.78
N GLN A 170 -0.15 18.50 12.25
CA GLN A 170 -1.00 18.63 13.44
C GLN A 170 -2.40 18.04 13.25
N ARG A 171 -2.82 17.85 11.99
CA ARG A 171 -4.12 17.31 11.59
C ARG A 171 -4.00 15.90 10.99
N LEU A 172 -2.78 15.43 10.77
CA LEU A 172 -2.55 14.08 10.27
C LEU A 172 -2.93 13.05 11.34
N PRO A 173 -3.37 11.85 10.91
CA PRO A 173 -3.48 10.72 11.82
C PRO A 173 -2.15 10.44 12.52
N PHE A 174 -2.22 9.83 13.71
CA PHE A 174 -1.03 9.62 14.55
C PHE A 174 0.09 8.87 13.81
N TRP A 175 -0.25 7.89 12.95
CA TRP A 175 0.70 7.10 12.16
C TRP A 175 1.47 7.91 11.10
N LEU A 176 1.02 9.13 10.78
CA LEU A 176 1.62 10.02 9.80
C LEU A 176 2.10 11.34 10.40
N ALA A 177 1.94 11.59 11.70
CA ALA A 177 2.37 12.86 12.29
C ALA A 177 3.90 12.96 12.45
N LYS A 178 4.54 11.86 12.85
CA LYS A 178 6.00 11.74 13.06
C LYS A 178 6.51 10.38 12.54
N PRO A 179 6.54 10.18 11.22
CA PRO A 179 6.87 8.91 10.62
C PRO A 179 8.36 8.62 10.78
N ILE A 180 8.67 7.42 11.24
CA ILE A 180 9.98 6.80 11.09
C ILE A 180 9.88 5.89 9.87
N VAL A 181 10.72 6.12 8.87
CA VAL A 181 10.73 5.30 7.66
C VAL A 181 11.54 4.03 7.93
N GLU A 182 10.86 2.89 8.02
CA GLU A 182 11.47 1.58 8.25
C GLU A 182 12.04 0.98 6.96
N SER A 183 11.31 1.14 5.85
CA SER A 183 11.76 0.66 4.54
C SER A 183 11.19 1.47 3.39
N VAL A 184 11.90 1.41 2.26
CA VAL A 184 11.55 2.09 1.02
C VAL A 184 11.65 1.11 -0.14
N CYS A 185 10.56 0.92 -0.87
CA CYS A 185 10.59 0.32 -2.20
C CYS A 185 10.46 1.44 -3.24
N ARG A 186 11.55 1.72 -3.96
CA ARG A 186 11.62 2.80 -4.94
C ARG A 186 11.59 2.26 -6.37
N MET A 187 10.89 2.97 -7.24
CA MET A 187 10.85 2.74 -8.68
C MET A 187 11.10 4.05 -9.41
N GLU A 188 12.19 4.11 -10.18
CA GLU A 188 12.66 5.31 -10.88
C GLU A 188 12.14 5.36 -12.31
N SER A 189 11.78 4.22 -12.91
CA SER A 189 11.35 4.19 -14.31
C SER A 189 10.51 2.98 -14.69
N TRP A 190 9.86 3.09 -15.84
CA TRP A 190 9.16 1.98 -16.50
C TRP A 190 10.04 0.77 -16.82
N THR A 191 11.34 0.99 -17.07
CA THR A 191 12.24 -0.12 -17.41
C THR A 191 12.49 -1.05 -16.22
N GLU A 192 12.48 -0.49 -15.00
CA GLU A 192 12.58 -1.26 -13.75
C GLU A 192 11.29 -2.04 -13.50
N TYR A 193 10.13 -1.42 -13.75
CA TYR A 193 8.84 -2.09 -13.72
C TYR A 193 8.81 -3.31 -14.65
N LEU A 194 9.22 -3.15 -15.91
CA LEU A 194 9.21 -4.26 -16.88
C LEU A 194 10.09 -5.43 -16.44
N LYS A 195 11.31 -5.18 -15.96
CA LYS A 195 12.23 -6.23 -15.45
C LYS A 195 11.56 -7.05 -14.34
N SER A 196 10.91 -6.39 -13.39
CA SER A 196 10.20 -7.08 -12.30
C SER A 196 8.97 -7.87 -12.78
N SER A 197 8.27 -7.40 -13.82
CA SER A 197 7.06 -8.03 -14.35
C SER A 197 7.33 -9.24 -15.26
N ILE A 198 8.49 -9.28 -15.93
CA ILE A 198 8.86 -10.40 -16.81
C ILE A 198 9.24 -11.62 -15.97
N ASP A 199 9.89 -11.43 -14.82
CA ASP A 199 10.29 -12.53 -13.95
C ASP A 199 9.08 -13.23 -13.30
N THR A 200 7.98 -12.51 -13.03
CA THR A 200 6.73 -13.13 -12.54
C THR A 200 6.00 -13.94 -13.60
N ASN A 201 6.11 -13.58 -14.88
CA ASN A 201 5.40 -14.25 -15.97
C ASN A 201 6.16 -15.45 -16.56
N LYS A 202 7.48 -15.56 -16.36
CA LYS A 202 8.26 -16.74 -16.82
C LYS A 202 7.85 -18.07 -16.17
N GLY A 203 7.09 -18.05 -15.07
CA GLY A 203 6.47 -19.23 -14.46
C GLY A 203 4.96 -19.36 -14.66
N MET A 204 4.33 -18.40 -15.34
CA MET A 204 2.87 -18.32 -15.47
C MET A 204 2.50 -17.87 -16.89
N THR A 205 2.48 -18.82 -17.83
CA THR A 205 1.92 -18.60 -19.17
C THR A 205 0.40 -18.48 -19.04
N ILE A 206 -0.09 -17.30 -18.65
CA ILE A 206 -1.51 -16.96 -18.73
C ILE A 206 -1.65 -16.05 -19.94
N ASN A 207 -2.22 -16.62 -21.01
CA ASN A 207 -2.70 -15.86 -22.16
C ASN A 207 -3.77 -14.87 -21.67
N LEU A 208 -3.40 -13.60 -21.62
CA LEU A 208 -4.33 -12.49 -21.44
C LEU A 208 -4.19 -11.61 -22.67
N PHE A 209 -5.01 -11.86 -23.68
CA PHE A 209 -5.66 -10.89 -24.58
C PHE A 209 -6.53 -11.66 -25.58
N ARG A 210 -7.82 -11.76 -25.27
CA ARG A 210 -8.94 -11.63 -26.22
C ARG A 210 -10.07 -10.93 -25.50
#